data_AF-A0A2E6I0C6-F1
#
_entry.id   AF-A0A2E6I0C6-F1
#
_cell.length_a   1.000
_cell.length_b   1.000
_cell.length_c   1.000
_cell.angle_alpha   90.00
_cell.angle_beta   90.00
_cell.angle_gamma   90.00
#
_symmetry.space_group_name_H-M   'P 1'
#
loop_
_entity.id
_entity.type
_entity.pdbx_description
1 polymer ?
#
loop_
_entity_poly.entity_id
_entity_poly.type
_entity_poly.pdbx_seq_one_letter_code
_entity_poly.pdbx_strand_id
1 'polypeptide(L)'
;MSRPITLDRLAETEYVELADPNYTTLTPFGTFYHHPEFSKRHDANQLMRTVLPADAEPESLLEHLEALYSGTTITHHKMSGHDPSTFERLRPHFPEDQGHTTWTMVFERTPKRPPNPGIEVKAVTAELETDLDDLHRNENGKITDGHRFARAQGPRVGGEWVIGYVDGRPASSSQWFVVDRIARFRGINTREWARNRAPPPR
;
A
#
# COMPACT_ATOMS: atom_id res chain seq x y z
N MET A 1 6.82 -21.26 19.17
CA MET A 1 5.65 -21.44 18.28
C MET A 1 5.39 -20.12 17.57
N SER A 2 5.21 -20.11 16.24
CA SER A 2 4.86 -18.89 15.50
C SER A 2 3.41 -18.51 15.80
N ARG A 3 3.14 -17.22 16.02
CA ARG A 3 1.78 -16.69 16.18
C ARG A 3 1.02 -16.86 14.85
N PRO A 4 -0.23 -17.36 14.85
CA PRO A 4 -1.01 -17.55 13.62
C PRO A 4 -1.23 -16.23 12.90
N ILE A 5 -1.12 -16.23 11.57
CA ILE A 5 -1.44 -15.06 10.73
C ILE A 5 -2.96 -14.86 10.78
N THR A 6 -3.41 -13.69 11.23
CA THR A 6 -4.84 -13.31 11.28
C THR A 6 -5.11 -12.16 10.32
N LEU A 7 -6.38 -11.92 9.99
CA LEU A 7 -6.77 -10.79 9.14
C LEU A 7 -6.32 -9.45 9.73
N ASP A 8 -6.53 -9.24 11.04
CA ASP A 8 -6.09 -8.02 11.71
C ASP A 8 -4.58 -7.79 11.55
N ARG A 9 -3.77 -8.83 11.81
CA ARG A 9 -2.31 -8.75 11.67
C ARG A 9 -1.89 -8.44 10.22
N LEU A 10 -2.60 -9.00 9.23
CA LEU A 10 -2.36 -8.68 7.83
C LEU A 10 -2.76 -7.24 7.49
N ALA A 11 -3.89 -6.77 8.01
CA ALA A 11 -4.37 -5.42 7.81
C ALA A 11 -3.44 -4.37 8.47
N GLU A 12 -2.87 -4.67 9.65
CA GLU A 12 -1.83 -3.85 10.28
C GLU A 12 -0.66 -3.59 9.33
N THR A 13 -0.22 -4.60 8.59
CA THR A 13 0.88 -4.44 7.63
C THR A 13 0.50 -3.51 6.46
N GLU A 14 -0.79 -3.36 6.12
CA GLU A 14 -1.23 -2.37 5.14
C GLU A 14 -1.26 -0.97 5.75
N TYR A 15 -1.93 -0.80 6.89
CA TYR A 15 -2.12 0.53 7.48
C TYR A 15 -0.84 1.18 7.95
N VAL A 16 0.12 0.38 8.42
CA VAL A 16 1.40 0.91 8.89
C VAL A 16 2.22 1.56 7.78
N GLU A 17 2.10 1.12 6.52
CA GLU A 17 2.75 1.78 5.37
C GLU A 17 1.98 3.03 4.97
N LEU A 18 0.65 2.95 4.98
CA LEU A 18 -0.22 4.03 4.52
C LEU A 18 -0.23 5.23 5.46
N ALA A 19 -0.03 5.04 6.77
CA ALA A 19 -0.22 6.07 7.78
C ALA A 19 1.08 6.43 8.50
N ASP A 20 1.51 7.69 8.39
CA ASP A 20 2.46 8.28 9.33
C ASP A 20 1.70 8.83 10.55
N PRO A 21 2.00 8.37 11.79
CA PRO A 21 1.35 8.83 13.01
C PRO A 21 1.36 10.35 13.21
N ASN A 22 2.33 11.07 12.63
CA ASN A 22 2.42 12.53 12.73
C ASN A 22 1.27 13.25 12.00
N TYR A 23 0.57 12.57 11.10
CA TYR A 23 -0.54 13.15 10.32
C TYR A 23 -1.87 12.39 10.52
N THR A 24 -2.00 11.65 11.62
CA THR A 24 -3.22 10.91 11.96
C THR A 24 -4.04 11.59 13.03
N THR A 25 -5.36 11.54 12.88
CA THR A 25 -6.36 11.92 13.88
C THR A 25 -7.20 10.69 14.21
N LEU A 26 -7.28 10.34 15.50
CA LEU A 26 -8.16 9.28 15.98
C LEU A 26 -9.61 9.76 15.96
N THR A 27 -10.52 8.89 15.53
CA THR A 27 -11.94 9.19 15.44
C THR A 27 -12.77 8.05 16.04
N PRO A 28 -14.07 8.27 16.32
CA PRO A 28 -14.96 7.19 16.75
C PRO A 28 -15.12 6.06 15.72
N PHE A 29 -14.81 6.34 14.44
CA PHE A 29 -15.01 5.41 13.32
C PHE A 29 -13.71 4.85 12.74
N GLY A 30 -12.54 5.22 13.29
CA GLY A 30 -11.24 4.75 12.79
C GLY A 30 -10.12 5.76 12.98
N THR A 31 -9.20 5.82 12.01
CA THR A 31 -8.07 6.75 12.01
C THR A 31 -8.06 7.54 10.72
N PHE A 32 -8.33 8.84 10.82
CA PHE A 32 -8.22 9.74 9.68
C PHE A 32 -6.76 10.10 9.46
N TYR A 33 -6.28 9.94 8.23
CA TYR A 33 -4.93 10.30 7.83
C TYR A 33 -5.00 11.34 6.73
N HIS A 34 -4.25 12.43 6.92
CA HIS A 34 -4.18 13.53 5.96
C HIS A 34 -2.74 14.01 5.83
N HIS A 35 -2.05 13.60 4.76
CA HIS A 35 -0.66 14.02 4.53
C HIS A 35 -0.62 15.28 3.63
N PRO A 36 -0.19 16.46 4.15
CA PRO A 36 -0.27 17.72 3.40
C PRO A 36 0.53 17.74 2.09
N GLU A 37 1.73 17.14 2.09
CA GLU A 37 2.59 17.05 0.89
C GLU A 37 2.04 16.15 -0.22
N PHE A 38 1.09 15.28 0.11
CA PHE A 38 0.47 14.31 -0.82
C PHE A 38 -1.03 14.53 -0.93
N SER A 39 -1.51 15.79 -0.87
CA SER A 39 -2.94 16.16 -0.86
C SER A 39 -3.78 15.60 -2.01
N LYS A 40 -3.17 15.29 -3.17
CA LYS A 40 -3.84 14.70 -4.33
C LYS A 40 -3.92 13.17 -4.30
N ARG A 41 -3.24 12.51 -3.36
CA ARG A 41 -3.15 11.05 -3.30
C ARG A 41 -4.22 10.50 -2.36
N HIS A 42 -5.11 9.69 -2.91
CA HIS A 42 -6.21 9.08 -2.15
C HIS A 42 -5.71 8.24 -0.96
N ASP A 43 -4.68 7.42 -1.16
CA ASP A 43 -4.12 6.60 -0.07
C ASP A 43 -3.49 7.41 1.06
N ALA A 44 -3.09 8.66 0.77
CA ALA A 44 -2.48 9.55 1.74
C ALA A 44 -3.50 10.45 2.46
N ASN A 45 -4.78 10.32 2.12
CA ASN A 45 -5.87 11.17 2.58
C ASN A 45 -7.17 10.35 2.71
N GLN A 46 -7.31 9.63 3.81
CA GLN A 46 -8.41 8.68 4.00
C GLN A 46 -8.71 8.38 5.48
N LEU A 47 -9.95 7.97 5.74
CA LEU A 47 -10.31 7.27 6.97
C LEU A 47 -9.89 5.80 6.85
N MET A 48 -8.91 5.37 7.63
CA MET A 48 -8.44 3.98 7.68
C MET A 48 -8.98 3.26 8.89
N ARG A 49 -8.93 1.92 8.85
CA ARG A 49 -9.47 1.04 9.90
C ARG A 49 -10.93 1.40 10.18
N THR A 50 -11.67 1.69 9.12
CA THR A 50 -13.05 2.16 9.22
C THR A 50 -13.89 1.08 9.86
N VAL A 51 -14.53 1.44 10.96
CA VAL A 51 -15.49 0.60 11.69
C VAL A 51 -16.74 1.44 11.96
N LEU A 52 -17.89 0.89 11.62
CA LEU A 52 -19.20 1.42 12.00
C LEU A 52 -19.68 0.64 13.23
N PRO A 53 -19.71 1.25 14.43
CA PRO A 53 -20.25 0.60 15.63
C PRO A 53 -21.64 0.03 15.40
N ALA A 54 -21.95 -1.08 16.09
CA ALA A 54 -23.20 -1.81 15.89
C ALA A 54 -24.45 -0.96 16.21
N ASP A 55 -24.32 0.02 17.10
CA ASP A 55 -25.34 0.96 17.55
C ASP A 55 -25.34 2.30 16.81
N ALA A 56 -24.38 2.53 15.91
CA ALA A 56 -24.28 3.75 15.11
C ALA A 56 -24.94 3.60 13.74
N GLU A 57 -25.65 4.63 13.27
CA GLU A 57 -26.22 4.65 11.92
C GLU A 57 -25.17 5.02 10.85
N PRO A 58 -25.22 4.45 9.63
CA PRO A 58 -24.30 4.78 8.54
C PRO A 58 -24.13 6.29 8.29
N GLU A 59 -25.23 7.05 8.35
CA GLU A 59 -25.26 8.50 8.16
C GLU A 59 -24.32 9.23 9.13
N SER A 60 -24.23 8.76 10.39
CA SER A 60 -23.35 9.38 11.39
C SER A 60 -21.87 9.27 11.01
N LEU A 61 -21.47 8.17 10.37
CA LEU A 61 -20.12 7.98 9.84
C LEU A 61 -19.89 8.85 8.61
N LEU A 62 -20.86 8.93 7.70
CA LEU A 62 -20.76 9.74 6.47
C LEU A 62 -20.69 11.23 6.76
N GLU A 63 -21.51 11.73 7.69
CA GLU A 63 -21.44 13.12 8.18
C GLU A 63 -20.10 13.41 8.85
N HIS A 64 -19.60 12.47 9.65
CA HIS A 64 -18.29 12.61 10.28
C HIS A 64 -17.16 12.62 9.24
N LEU A 65 -17.26 11.78 8.21
CA LEU A 65 -16.32 11.78 7.09
C LEU A 65 -16.31 13.15 6.40
N GLU A 66 -17.46 13.70 6.04
CA GLU A 66 -17.55 15.04 5.44
C GLU A 66 -16.91 16.11 6.35
N ALA A 67 -17.18 16.06 7.65
CA ALA A 67 -16.60 16.99 8.61
C ALA A 67 -15.06 16.94 8.64
N LEU A 68 -14.47 15.73 8.57
CA LEU A 68 -13.00 15.55 8.52
C LEU A 68 -12.38 16.21 7.27
N TYR A 69 -13.07 16.16 6.13
CA TYR A 69 -12.57 16.71 4.88
C TYR A 69 -12.89 18.20 4.69
N SER A 70 -13.93 18.73 5.34
CA SER A 70 -14.41 20.12 5.19
C SER A 70 -13.35 21.19 5.48
N GLY A 71 -12.36 20.89 6.32
CA GLY A 71 -11.23 21.77 6.65
C GLY A 71 -10.00 21.62 5.75
N THR A 72 -10.08 20.79 4.71
CA THR A 72 -8.94 20.42 3.86
C THR A 72 -9.10 20.95 2.44
N THR A 73 -8.04 20.86 1.64
CA THR A 73 -8.09 21.17 0.19
C THR A 73 -8.43 19.94 -0.66
N ILE A 74 -8.78 18.82 -0.02
CA ILE A 74 -8.98 17.54 -0.70
C ILE A 74 -10.39 17.47 -1.28
N THR A 75 -10.49 17.08 -2.55
CA THR A 75 -11.76 17.06 -3.30
C THR A 75 -12.38 15.66 -3.43
N HIS A 76 -11.89 14.69 -2.68
CA HIS A 76 -12.37 13.31 -2.70
C HIS A 76 -12.53 12.79 -1.28
N HIS A 77 -13.44 11.85 -1.10
CA HIS A 77 -13.62 11.13 0.15
C HIS A 77 -13.13 9.71 -0.03
N LYS A 78 -12.34 9.21 0.92
CA LYS A 78 -11.90 7.83 0.93
C LYS A 78 -11.99 7.24 2.32
N MET A 79 -12.53 6.04 2.37
CA MET A 79 -12.51 5.18 3.55
C MET A 79 -11.96 3.81 3.17
N SER A 80 -11.24 3.19 4.10
CA SER A 80 -10.75 1.83 3.96
C SER A 80 -10.80 1.12 5.31
N GLY A 81 -10.98 -0.19 5.26
CA GLY A 81 -11.17 -1.04 6.44
C GLY A 81 -11.17 -2.50 6.03
N HIS A 82 -11.19 -3.38 7.02
CA HIS A 82 -11.20 -4.83 6.81
C HIS A 82 -12.33 -5.52 7.59
N ASP A 83 -13.23 -4.75 8.23
CA ASP A 83 -14.43 -5.28 8.87
C ASP A 83 -15.57 -5.41 7.83
N PRO A 84 -15.96 -6.63 7.42
CA PRO A 84 -16.98 -6.81 6.40
C PRO A 84 -18.33 -6.24 6.81
N SER A 85 -18.68 -6.30 8.10
CA SER A 85 -19.99 -5.86 8.59
C SER A 85 -20.20 -4.35 8.40
N THR A 86 -19.15 -3.55 8.63
CA THR A 86 -19.13 -2.12 8.33
C THR A 86 -19.41 -1.85 6.85
N PHE A 87 -18.68 -2.51 5.94
CA PHE A 87 -18.83 -2.22 4.51
C PHE A 87 -20.12 -2.79 3.91
N GLU A 88 -20.68 -3.87 4.46
CA GLU A 88 -22.00 -4.36 4.09
C GLU A 88 -23.11 -3.37 4.44
N ARG A 89 -23.02 -2.74 5.62
CA ARG A 89 -23.96 -1.70 6.07
C ARG A 89 -23.81 -0.38 5.31
N LEU A 90 -22.59 -0.04 4.90
CA LEU A 90 -22.32 1.17 4.13
C LEU A 90 -22.69 1.04 2.65
N ARG A 91 -22.63 -0.17 2.08
CA ARG A 91 -22.85 -0.44 0.64
C ARG A 91 -24.10 0.23 0.04
N PRO A 92 -25.28 0.27 0.69
CA PRO A 92 -26.46 0.91 0.13
C PRO A 92 -26.33 2.43 -0.11
N HIS A 93 -25.34 3.09 0.51
CA HIS A 93 -25.12 4.54 0.41
C HIS A 93 -24.18 4.94 -0.74
N PHE A 94 -23.60 3.96 -1.45
CA PHE A 94 -22.66 4.21 -2.53
C PHE A 94 -23.16 3.57 -3.84
N PRO A 95 -22.92 4.21 -4.99
CA PRO A 95 -23.04 3.57 -6.29
C PRO A 95 -22.21 2.28 -6.38
N GLU A 96 -22.66 1.30 -7.17
CA GLU A 96 -22.03 -0.03 -7.26
C GLU A 96 -20.56 0.01 -7.71
N ASP A 97 -20.16 1.05 -8.44
CA ASP A 97 -18.81 1.23 -8.99
C ASP A 97 -17.83 1.95 -8.05
N GLN A 98 -18.29 2.46 -6.90
CA GLN A 98 -17.45 3.20 -5.96
C GLN A 98 -16.71 2.33 -4.93
N GLY A 99 -16.96 1.01 -4.94
CA GLY A 99 -16.28 0.04 -4.10
C GLY A 99 -15.09 -0.63 -4.79
N HIS A 100 -13.97 -0.78 -4.07
CA HIS A 100 -12.83 -1.57 -4.51
C HIS A 100 -12.38 -2.54 -3.42
N THR A 101 -12.31 -3.83 -3.76
CA THR A 101 -11.76 -4.86 -2.89
C THR A 101 -10.30 -5.10 -3.23
N THR A 102 -9.42 -4.98 -2.23
CA THR A 102 -8.01 -5.35 -2.36
C THR A 102 -7.79 -6.75 -1.81
N TRP A 103 -7.17 -7.62 -2.62
CA TRP A 103 -6.80 -8.96 -2.22
C TRP A 103 -5.36 -8.98 -1.71
N THR A 104 -5.11 -9.68 -0.60
CA THR A 104 -3.75 -9.93 -0.09
C THR A 104 -3.40 -11.40 -0.30
N MET A 105 -2.31 -11.66 -1.03
CA MET A 105 -1.74 -13.00 -1.14
C MET A 105 -0.84 -13.29 0.06
N VAL A 106 -1.07 -14.42 0.71
CA VAL A 106 -0.30 -14.84 1.90
C VAL A 106 0.51 -16.08 1.57
N PHE A 107 1.82 -16.00 1.80
CA PHE A 107 2.72 -17.14 1.71
C PHE A 107 3.16 -17.55 3.12
N GLU A 108 2.65 -18.67 3.62
CA GLU A 108 3.09 -19.20 4.92
C GLU A 108 4.52 -19.75 4.89
N ARG A 109 5.00 -20.07 3.69
CA ARG A 109 6.35 -20.58 3.42
C ARG A 109 6.89 -19.87 2.19
N THR A 110 8.18 -19.56 2.20
CA THR A 110 8.85 -19.00 1.02
C THR A 110 8.63 -19.91 -0.19
N PRO A 111 8.01 -19.41 -1.28
CA PRO A 111 7.81 -20.21 -2.47
C PRO A 111 9.17 -20.61 -3.03
N LYS A 112 9.38 -21.92 -3.25
CA LYS A 112 10.62 -22.42 -3.85
C LYS A 112 10.56 -22.20 -5.36
N ARG A 113 11.36 -21.26 -5.86
CA ARG A 113 11.60 -21.10 -7.29
C ARG A 113 13.08 -21.33 -7.57
N PRO A 114 13.44 -22.04 -8.67
CA PRO A 114 14.83 -22.15 -9.05
C PRO A 114 15.38 -20.75 -9.38
N PRO A 115 16.64 -20.44 -9.02
CA PRO A 115 17.25 -19.17 -9.39
C PRO A 115 17.32 -19.06 -10.92
N ASN A 116 17.15 -17.84 -11.43
CA ASN A 116 17.38 -17.53 -12.84
C ASN A 116 18.75 -16.85 -12.97
N PRO A 117 19.76 -17.51 -13.54
CA PRO A 117 21.10 -16.91 -13.66
C PRO A 117 21.14 -15.69 -14.60
N GLY A 118 20.12 -15.48 -15.44
CA GLY A 118 19.97 -14.28 -16.27
C GLY A 118 19.36 -13.07 -15.53
N ILE A 119 19.06 -13.20 -14.24
CA ILE A 119 18.51 -12.13 -13.41
C ILE A 119 19.46 -11.89 -12.23
N GLU A 120 19.97 -10.67 -12.15
CA GLU A 120 20.72 -10.20 -10.98
C GLU A 120 19.77 -9.39 -10.08
N VAL A 121 19.77 -9.62 -8.77
CA VAL A 121 18.96 -8.86 -7.82
C VAL A 121 19.88 -8.12 -6.85
N LYS A 122 19.69 -6.81 -6.73
CA LYS A 122 20.48 -5.94 -5.83
C LYS A 122 19.58 -5.26 -4.82
N ALA A 123 20.01 -5.22 -3.57
CA ALA A 123 19.45 -4.27 -2.61
C ALA A 123 19.81 -2.85 -3.05
N VAL A 124 18.86 -1.92 -2.92
CA VAL A 124 19.06 -0.53 -3.33
C VAL A 124 19.97 0.16 -2.32
N THR A 125 21.07 0.71 -2.82
CA THR A 125 21.97 1.61 -2.11
C THR A 125 21.86 3.02 -2.70
N ALA A 126 22.59 3.99 -2.13
CA ALA A 126 22.61 5.37 -2.63
C ALA A 126 22.98 5.45 -4.13
N GLU A 127 23.89 4.59 -4.58
CA GLU A 127 24.36 4.52 -5.97
C GLU A 127 23.30 3.97 -6.93
N LEU A 128 22.29 3.26 -6.43
CA LEU A 128 21.23 2.63 -7.22
C LEU A 128 19.89 3.36 -7.14
N GLU A 129 19.82 4.51 -6.45
CA GLU A 129 18.57 5.27 -6.35
C GLU A 129 18.07 5.79 -7.70
N THR A 130 18.99 6.18 -8.59
CA THR A 130 18.61 6.64 -9.94
C THR A 130 17.99 5.51 -10.75
N ASP A 131 18.57 4.30 -10.69
CA ASP A 131 18.01 3.11 -11.35
C ASP A 131 16.60 2.79 -10.82
N LEU A 132 16.40 2.91 -9.51
CA LEU A 132 15.08 2.75 -8.91
C LEU A 132 14.10 3.81 -9.42
N ASP A 133 14.47 5.09 -9.37
CA ASP A 133 13.60 6.18 -9.80
C ASP A 133 13.22 6.06 -11.28
N ASP A 134 14.17 5.65 -12.12
CA ASP A 134 13.95 5.42 -13.55
C ASP A 134 12.91 4.32 -13.81
N LEU A 135 12.84 3.28 -12.98
CA LEU A 135 11.77 2.25 -13.06
C LEU A 135 10.38 2.82 -12.77
N HIS A 136 10.29 3.91 -12.01
CA HIS A 136 9.04 4.52 -11.56
C HIS A 136 8.72 5.87 -12.23
N ARG A 137 9.44 6.23 -13.31
CA ARG A 137 9.06 7.35 -14.18
C ARG A 137 7.87 7.00 -15.07
N ASN A 138 6.94 7.95 -15.20
CA ASN A 138 5.86 7.89 -16.18
C ASN A 138 6.36 8.28 -17.59
N GLU A 139 5.46 8.26 -18.56
CA GLU A 139 5.73 8.60 -19.97
C GLU A 139 6.30 10.02 -20.18
N ASN A 140 6.03 10.93 -19.23
CA ASN A 140 6.54 12.30 -19.23
C ASN A 140 7.89 12.43 -18.48
N GLY A 141 8.52 11.32 -18.11
CA GLY A 141 9.79 11.29 -17.38
C GLY A 141 9.69 11.70 -15.90
N LYS A 142 8.48 11.93 -15.37
CA LYS A 142 8.29 12.32 -13.96
C LYS A 142 8.16 11.08 -13.08
N ILE A 143 8.77 11.11 -11.90
CA ILE A 143 8.57 10.08 -10.88
C ILE A 143 7.09 10.07 -10.48
N THR A 144 6.50 8.88 -10.45
CA THR A 144 5.10 8.72 -10.04
C THR A 144 4.89 9.12 -8.57
N ASP A 145 3.76 9.76 -8.27
CA ASP A 145 3.43 10.13 -6.88
C ASP A 145 3.32 8.91 -5.94
N GLY A 146 2.97 7.73 -6.48
CA GLY A 146 3.00 6.49 -5.72
C GLY A 146 4.39 6.11 -5.26
N HIS A 147 5.39 6.21 -6.14
CA HIS A 147 6.77 5.97 -5.76
C HIS A 147 7.30 7.02 -4.79
N ARG A 148 7.00 8.31 -5.02
CA ARG A 148 7.37 9.38 -4.10
C ARG A 148 6.81 9.15 -2.69
N PHE A 149 5.53 8.77 -2.60
CA PHE A 149 4.90 8.46 -1.33
C PHE A 149 5.54 7.23 -0.67
N ALA A 150 5.73 6.13 -1.41
CA ALA A 150 6.37 4.93 -0.88
C ALA A 150 7.81 5.17 -0.39
N ARG A 151 8.59 6.01 -1.09
CA ARG A 151 9.93 6.44 -0.64
C ARG A 151 9.88 7.25 0.65
N ALA A 152 8.90 8.15 0.80
CA ALA A 152 8.73 8.92 2.03
C ALA A 152 8.35 8.03 3.22
N GLN A 153 7.52 7.00 3.00
CA GLN A 153 7.09 6.08 4.06
C GLN A 153 8.12 4.97 4.38
N GLY A 154 8.95 4.59 3.41
CA GLY A 154 9.89 3.48 3.51
C GLY A 154 10.77 3.49 4.77
N PRO A 155 11.58 4.54 5.01
CA PRO A 155 12.42 4.62 6.20
C PRO A 155 11.65 4.47 7.51
N ARG A 156 10.42 5.00 7.58
CA ARG A 156 9.57 4.96 8.78
C ARG A 156 9.16 3.54 9.14
N VAL A 157 8.84 2.71 8.15
CA VAL A 157 8.45 1.30 8.36
C VAL A 157 9.65 0.34 8.34
N GLY A 158 10.88 0.85 8.25
CA GLY A 158 12.07 0.04 8.07
C GLY A 158 12.05 -0.73 6.74
N GLY A 159 11.46 -0.13 5.71
CA GLY A 159 11.30 -0.75 4.40
C GLY A 159 12.56 -0.63 3.54
N GLU A 160 12.87 -1.72 2.85
CA GLU A 160 14.00 -1.84 1.95
C GLU A 160 13.51 -2.06 0.52
N TRP A 161 14.33 -1.65 -0.44
CA TRP A 161 14.07 -1.83 -1.87
C TRP A 161 15.07 -2.79 -2.48
N VAL A 162 14.59 -3.53 -3.49
CA VAL A 162 15.43 -4.34 -4.37
C VAL A 162 15.14 -4.01 -5.83
N ILE A 163 16.16 -4.10 -6.67
CA ILE A 163 16.05 -3.99 -8.14
C ILE A 163 16.48 -5.31 -8.76
N GLY A 164 15.69 -5.80 -9.71
CA GLY A 164 16.08 -6.86 -10.62
C GLY A 164 16.67 -6.29 -11.91
N TYR A 165 17.81 -6.82 -12.32
CA TYR A 165 18.49 -6.50 -13.57
C TYR A 165 18.41 -7.68 -14.54
N VAL A 166 18.19 -7.37 -15.81
CA VAL A 166 18.26 -8.33 -16.92
C VAL A 166 19.26 -7.78 -17.93
N ASP A 167 20.26 -8.59 -18.27
CA ASP A 167 21.35 -8.20 -19.18
C ASP A 167 22.02 -6.86 -18.78
N GLY A 168 22.21 -6.65 -17.48
CA GLY A 168 22.82 -5.44 -16.91
C GLY A 168 21.94 -4.20 -16.85
N ARG A 169 20.64 -4.30 -17.20
CA ARG A 169 19.69 -3.16 -17.21
C ARG A 169 18.62 -3.30 -16.13
N PRO A 170 18.27 -2.21 -15.40
CA PRO A 170 17.16 -2.24 -14.44
C PRO A 170 15.86 -2.67 -15.12
N ALA A 171 15.21 -3.68 -14.57
CA ALA A 171 14.07 -4.36 -15.18
C ALA A 171 12.85 -4.45 -14.26
N SER A 172 13.07 -4.54 -12.94
CA SER A 172 12.00 -4.65 -11.94
C SER A 172 12.43 -4.00 -10.63
N SER A 173 11.45 -3.60 -9.83
CA SER A 173 11.67 -3.23 -8.43
C SER A 173 10.62 -3.87 -7.53
N SER A 174 10.96 -4.00 -6.27
CA SER A 174 10.03 -4.33 -5.19
C SER A 174 10.51 -3.67 -3.91
N GLN A 175 9.56 -3.23 -3.09
CA GLN A 175 9.79 -2.86 -1.71
C GLN A 175 9.37 -4.02 -0.81
N TRP A 176 10.01 -4.14 0.35
CA TRP A 176 9.51 -4.97 1.43
C TRP A 176 9.78 -4.34 2.80
N PHE A 177 8.98 -4.71 3.78
CA PHE A 177 9.17 -4.33 5.20
C PHE A 177 8.56 -5.40 6.10
N VAL A 178 8.88 -5.38 7.40
CA VAL A 178 8.40 -6.37 8.37
C VAL A 178 7.61 -5.72 9.48
N VAL A 179 6.36 -6.13 9.65
CA VAL A 179 5.50 -5.73 10.77
C VAL A 179 4.93 -6.96 11.43
N ASP A 180 5.04 -7.04 12.76
CA ASP A 180 4.63 -8.19 13.57
C ASP A 180 5.06 -9.54 12.96
N ARG A 181 6.34 -9.63 12.55
CA ARG A 181 6.95 -10.84 11.93
C ARG A 181 6.33 -11.27 10.59
N ILE A 182 5.58 -10.39 9.92
CA ILE A 182 5.04 -10.58 8.58
C ILE A 182 5.82 -9.68 7.63
N ALA A 183 6.50 -10.26 6.65
CA ALA A 183 7.11 -9.51 5.56
C ALA A 183 6.02 -9.13 4.54
N ARG A 184 5.81 -7.83 4.29
CA ARG A 184 4.91 -7.33 3.25
C ARG A 184 5.74 -6.88 2.06
N PHE A 185 5.38 -7.37 0.88
CA PHE A 185 6.00 -6.98 -0.39
C PHE A 185 5.05 -6.04 -1.13
N ARG A 186 5.55 -4.90 -1.59
CA ARG A 186 4.78 -3.81 -2.22
C ARG A 186 5.54 -3.21 -3.38
N GLY A 187 4.84 -2.45 -4.21
CA GLY A 187 5.45 -1.76 -5.35
C GLY A 187 6.08 -2.70 -6.38
N ILE A 188 5.65 -3.96 -6.43
CA ILE A 188 6.21 -4.96 -7.35
C ILE A 188 5.88 -4.53 -8.78
N ASN A 189 6.90 -4.22 -9.55
CA ASN A 189 6.75 -3.91 -10.96
C ASN A 189 7.78 -4.68 -11.79
N THR A 190 7.49 -4.86 -13.07
CA THR A 190 8.45 -5.39 -14.03
C THR A 190 8.17 -4.74 -15.37
N ARG A 191 9.21 -4.18 -15.99
CA ARG A 191 9.16 -3.61 -17.33
C ARG A 191 8.72 -4.66 -18.32
N GLU A 192 7.88 -4.26 -19.27
CA GLU A 192 7.23 -5.18 -20.20
C GLU A 192 8.23 -6.09 -20.95
N TRP A 193 9.34 -5.52 -21.42
CA TRP A 193 10.40 -6.24 -22.13
C TRP A 193 11.11 -7.32 -21.29
N ALA A 194 11.01 -7.25 -19.96
CA ALA A 194 11.64 -8.18 -19.02
C ALA A 194 10.66 -9.18 -18.39
N ARG A 195 9.36 -9.11 -18.69
CA ARG A 195 8.34 -10.03 -18.14
C ARG A 195 8.53 -11.45 -18.66
N ASN A 196 8.01 -12.42 -17.92
CA ASN A 196 7.98 -13.86 -18.29
C ASN A 196 9.35 -14.49 -18.56
N ARG A 197 10.42 -13.94 -17.98
CA ARG A 197 11.79 -14.49 -18.08
C ARG A 197 12.11 -15.52 -17.00
N ALA A 198 11.30 -15.60 -15.94
CA ALA A 198 11.53 -16.55 -14.85
C ALA A 198 11.22 -18.00 -15.28
N PRO A 199 12.02 -18.99 -14.88
CA PRO A 199 11.69 -20.41 -15.10
C PRO A 199 10.36 -20.77 -14.42
N PRO A 200 9.62 -21.77 -14.94
CA PRO A 200 8.36 -22.20 -14.33
C PRO A 200 8.58 -22.70 -12.90
N PRO A 201 7.59 -22.55 -12.00
CA PRO A 201 7.66 -23.15 -10.67
C PRO A 201 7.82 -24.67 -10.79
N ARG A 202 8.66 -25.24 -9.91
CA ARG A 202 8.83 -26.71 -9.78
C ARG A 202 7.83 -27.27 -8.80
#